data_AF-A0A7M1QUH5-F1
#
_entry.id   AF-A0A7M1QUH5-F1
#
_cell.length_a   1.000
_cell.length_b   1.000
_cell.length_c   1.000
_cell.angle_alpha   90.00
_cell.angle_beta   90.00
_cell.angle_gamma   90.00
#
_symmetry.space_group_name_H-M   'P 1'
#
loop_
_entity.id
_entity.type
_entity.pdbx_description
1 polymer ?
#
loop_
_entity_poly.entity_id
_entity_poly.type
_entity_poly.pdbx_seq_one_letter_code
_entity_poly.pdbx_strand_id
1 'polypeptide(L)'
;MTTVVFTRDANRTHIEAPFDRGFISAIKDLGGRWDPARKTWHVANQDVDRAREITMKFFGSDGTAETESDLVTVRMEAAKYYNHRQIVIGGRDIAIRWERDGKVKLGDDVVLHSGRFSSSGGSRANPCIGDNDAVLEIRGMLRAVAEANGLRIVDEATARKDALEARKAALLAEIAKIDAELATL
;
A
#
# COMPACT_ATOMS: atom_id res chain seq x y z
N MET A 1 7.44 8.99 -7.68
CA MET A 1 8.26 8.75 -6.48
C MET A 1 7.78 9.69 -5.40
N THR A 2 7.52 9.14 -4.23
CA THR A 2 6.77 9.78 -3.16
C THR A 2 7.79 10.17 -2.09
N THR A 3 8.43 11.31 -2.25
CA THR A 3 9.59 11.73 -1.45
C THR A 3 9.12 12.59 -0.27
N VAL A 4 9.59 12.24 0.93
CA VAL A 4 9.46 13.07 2.12
C VAL A 4 10.72 13.91 2.24
N VAL A 5 10.60 15.23 2.37
CA VAL A 5 11.76 16.13 2.47
C VAL A 5 11.63 17.03 3.70
N PHE A 6 12.70 17.11 4.48
CA PHE A 6 12.80 18.02 5.63
C PHE A 6 13.71 19.20 5.29
N THR A 7 13.18 20.42 5.38
CA THR A 7 13.96 21.67 5.20
C THR A 7 13.88 22.50 6.47
N ARG A 8 15.03 22.73 7.13
CA ARG A 8 15.10 23.48 8.39
C ARG A 8 15.46 24.95 8.16
N ASP A 9 14.72 25.85 8.80
CA ASP A 9 15.08 27.26 8.94
C ASP A 9 15.35 27.64 10.41
N ALA A 10 15.61 28.93 10.66
CA ALA A 10 15.94 29.43 11.99
C ALA A 10 14.86 29.14 13.05
N ASN A 11 13.59 29.09 12.66
CA ASN A 11 12.46 29.01 13.57
C ASN A 11 11.74 27.65 13.50
N ARG A 12 11.70 27.03 12.32
CA ARG A 12 10.83 25.89 12.03
C ARG A 12 11.49 24.90 11.08
N THR A 13 10.98 23.67 11.14
CA THR A 13 11.31 22.64 10.15
C THR A 13 10.08 22.41 9.27
N HIS A 14 10.29 22.53 7.97
CA HIS A 14 9.29 22.32 6.92
C HIS A 14 9.40 20.88 6.41
N ILE A 15 8.26 20.29 6.12
CA ILE A 15 8.09 18.88 5.76
C ILE A 15 7.25 18.86 4.49
N GLU A 16 7.89 18.52 3.39
CA GLU A 16 7.21 18.11 2.17
C GLU A 16 6.83 16.65 2.33
N ALA A 17 5.55 16.35 2.21
CA ALA A 17 5.04 14.99 2.38
C ALA A 17 3.81 14.76 1.50
N PRO A 18 3.58 13.51 1.09
CA PRO A 18 2.41 13.12 0.31
C PRO A 18 1.12 13.33 1.10
N PHE A 19 0.00 13.36 0.37
CA PHE A 19 -1.30 13.38 1.02
C PHE A 19 -1.60 12.02 1.65
N ASP A 20 -1.68 11.98 2.98
CA ASP A 20 -2.23 10.87 3.74
C ASP A 20 -3.08 11.41 4.90
N ARG A 21 -4.33 10.93 5.02
CA ARG A 21 -5.26 11.43 6.03
C ARG A 21 -4.80 11.14 7.46
N GLY A 22 -4.18 9.98 7.69
CA GLY A 22 -3.65 9.59 8.99
C GLY A 22 -2.44 10.43 9.37
N PHE A 23 -1.53 10.66 8.42
CA PHE A 23 -0.40 11.56 8.58
C PHE A 23 -0.87 12.98 8.92
N ILE A 24 -1.84 13.52 8.18
CA ILE A 24 -2.38 14.87 8.43
C ILE A 24 -2.97 14.99 9.84
N SER A 25 -3.61 13.93 10.35
CA SER A 25 -4.09 13.92 11.73
C SER A 25 -2.92 13.93 12.71
N ALA A 26 -1.97 12.99 12.55
CA ALA A 26 -0.84 12.83 13.46
C ALA A 26 0.07 14.07 13.51
N ILE A 27 0.35 14.70 12.38
CA ILE A 27 1.22 15.88 12.32
C ILE A 27 0.56 17.10 12.97
N LYS A 28 -0.77 17.20 12.90
CA LYS A 28 -1.52 18.25 13.61
C LYS A 28 -1.51 18.04 15.13
N ASP A 29 -1.59 16.78 15.58
CA ASP A 29 -1.50 16.44 17.00
C ASP A 29 -0.13 16.79 17.59
N LEU A 30 0.94 16.75 16.76
CA LEU A 30 2.28 17.25 17.10
C LEU A 30 2.38 18.79 17.10
N GLY A 31 1.32 19.51 16.72
CA GLY A 31 1.32 20.97 16.59
C GLY A 31 1.74 21.49 15.22
N GLY A 32 1.87 20.61 14.23
CA GLY A 32 2.19 20.96 12.86
C GLY A 32 1.12 21.81 12.19
N ARG A 33 1.55 22.75 11.33
CA ARG A 33 0.63 23.59 10.55
C ARG A 33 0.98 23.56 9.08
N TRP A 34 -0.06 23.68 8.25
CA TRP A 34 0.08 23.76 6.81
C TRP A 34 0.51 25.16 6.39
N ASP A 35 1.57 25.23 5.57
CA ASP A 35 1.99 26.42 4.84
C ASP A 35 1.50 26.30 3.38
N PRO A 36 0.46 27.05 2.98
CA PRO A 36 -0.07 26.97 1.63
C PRO A 36 0.85 27.57 0.56
N ALA A 37 1.75 28.49 0.93
CA ALA A 37 2.68 29.11 -0.01
C ALA A 37 3.79 28.15 -0.39
N ARG A 38 4.31 27.41 0.59
CA ARG A 38 5.35 26.37 0.39
C ARG A 38 4.78 25.00 0.04
N LYS A 39 3.47 24.80 0.23
CA LYS A 39 2.82 23.47 0.15
C LYS A 39 3.48 22.43 1.05
N THR A 40 3.85 22.83 2.26
CA THR A 40 4.52 21.98 3.24
C THR A 40 3.84 22.07 4.59
N TRP A 41 4.06 21.06 5.42
CA TRP A 41 3.79 21.15 6.86
C TRP A 41 4.99 21.77 7.56
N HIS A 42 4.79 22.51 8.64
CA HIS A 42 5.89 22.95 9.48
C HIS A 42 5.64 22.65 10.96
N VAL A 43 6.70 22.26 11.64
CA VAL A 43 6.75 22.01 13.08
C VAL A 43 7.83 22.86 13.74
N ALA A 44 7.79 22.99 15.06
CA ALA A 44 8.88 23.60 15.79
C ALA A 44 10.16 22.77 15.64
N ASN A 45 11.31 23.43 15.59
CA ASN A 45 12.61 22.77 15.41
C ASN A 45 12.94 21.70 16.46
N GLN A 46 12.33 21.78 17.65
CA GLN A 46 12.47 20.83 18.75
C GLN A 46 11.64 19.55 18.57
N ASP A 47 10.64 19.57 17.70
CA ASP A 47 9.73 18.44 17.45
C ASP A 47 10.09 17.68 16.16
N VAL A 48 11.24 17.98 15.55
CA VAL A 48 11.67 17.37 14.28
C VAL A 48 11.83 15.86 14.37
N ASP A 49 12.35 15.33 15.48
CA ASP A 49 12.57 13.89 15.63
C ASP A 49 11.24 13.14 15.71
N ARG A 50 10.25 13.70 16.44
CA ARG A 50 8.88 13.16 16.46
C ARG A 50 8.21 13.25 15.09
N ALA A 51 8.46 14.33 14.35
CA ALA A 51 7.94 14.46 13.00
C ALA A 51 8.53 13.40 12.06
N ARG A 52 9.81 13.06 12.22
CA ARG A 52 10.46 11.96 11.49
C ARG A 52 9.86 10.59 11.84
N GLU A 53 9.56 10.33 13.11
CA GLU A 53 8.86 9.10 13.51
C GLU A 53 7.48 8.99 12.85
N ILE A 54 6.75 10.11 12.79
CA ILE A 54 5.44 10.17 12.12
C ILE A 54 5.61 9.91 10.61
N THR A 55 6.54 10.57 9.91
CA THR A 55 6.73 10.34 8.48
C THR A 55 7.22 8.92 8.19
N MET A 56 8.07 8.35 9.06
CA MET A 56 8.51 6.97 8.96
C MET A 56 7.33 6.00 9.10
N LYS A 57 6.42 6.25 10.04
CA LYS A 57 5.22 5.42 10.23
C LYS A 57 4.29 5.43 9.02
N PHE A 58 4.06 6.59 8.42
CA PHE A 58 3.07 6.72 7.35
C PHE A 58 3.65 6.51 5.95
N PHE A 59 4.90 6.90 5.72
CA PHE A 59 5.54 6.90 4.41
C PHE A 59 6.77 6.01 4.34
N GLY A 60 7.17 5.38 5.45
CA GLY A 60 8.37 4.53 5.52
C GLY A 60 9.64 5.31 5.22
N SER A 61 9.62 6.63 5.41
CA SER A 61 10.76 7.51 5.20
C SER A 61 10.79 8.60 6.27
N ASP A 62 11.99 8.85 6.81
CA ASP A 62 12.28 9.98 7.68
C ASP A 62 12.85 11.18 6.89
N GLY A 63 12.88 11.08 5.55
CA GLY A 63 13.45 12.07 4.65
C GLY A 63 14.97 12.01 4.49
N THR A 64 15.61 10.90 4.88
CA THR A 64 17.00 10.59 4.49
C THR A 64 17.05 9.74 3.21
N ALA A 65 18.09 9.98 2.40
CA ALA A 65 18.27 9.26 1.13
C ALA A 65 18.50 7.75 1.31
N GLU A 66 19.02 7.32 2.46
CA GLU A 66 19.28 5.91 2.79
C GLU A 66 17.98 5.10 2.84
N THR A 67 16.91 5.70 3.34
CA THR A 67 15.61 5.05 3.49
C THR A 67 14.87 4.90 2.14
N GLU A 68 15.23 5.67 1.10
CA GLU A 68 14.54 5.64 -0.20
C GLU A 68 14.95 4.49 -1.13
N SER A 69 15.95 3.68 -0.75
CA SER A 69 16.57 2.69 -1.65
C SER A 69 16.02 1.25 -1.54
N ASP A 70 15.35 0.89 -0.44
CA ASP A 70 14.83 -0.47 -0.23
C ASP A 70 13.40 -0.61 -0.76
N LEU A 71 13.30 -0.69 -2.09
CA LEU A 71 12.05 -0.85 -2.82
C LEU A 71 11.74 -2.34 -3.04
N VAL A 72 10.54 -2.75 -2.66
CA VAL A 72 10.01 -4.09 -2.79
C VAL A 72 8.75 -4.14 -3.64
N THR A 73 8.39 -5.36 -4.09
CA THR A 73 7.09 -5.64 -4.67
C THR A 73 6.22 -6.32 -3.62
N VAL A 74 4.97 -5.89 -3.47
CA VAL A 74 4.03 -6.43 -2.48
C VAL A 74 2.75 -6.91 -3.13
N ARG A 75 2.08 -7.86 -2.49
CA ARG A 75 0.72 -8.29 -2.83
C ARG A 75 -0.26 -7.95 -1.72
N MET A 76 -1.45 -7.49 -2.12
CA MET A 76 -2.55 -7.23 -1.20
C MET A 76 -3.91 -7.62 -1.75
N GLU A 77 -4.79 -8.01 -0.86
CA GLU A 77 -6.19 -8.27 -1.14
C GLU A 77 -6.99 -6.96 -1.06
N ALA A 78 -7.59 -6.54 -2.17
CA ALA A 78 -8.41 -5.34 -2.21
C ALA A 78 -9.79 -5.53 -1.55
N ALA A 79 -10.20 -6.79 -1.29
CA ALA A 79 -11.44 -7.15 -0.60
C ALA A 79 -11.58 -6.46 0.77
N LYS A 80 -10.46 -6.29 1.48
CA LYS A 80 -10.41 -5.62 2.80
C LYS A 80 -10.86 -4.16 2.77
N TYR A 81 -10.89 -3.55 1.58
CA TYR A 81 -11.24 -2.15 1.36
C TYR A 81 -12.56 -1.98 0.59
N TYR A 82 -13.44 -2.98 0.61
CA TYR A 82 -14.69 -2.99 -0.18
C TYR A 82 -15.58 -1.75 0.01
N ASN A 83 -15.61 -1.17 1.22
CA ASN A 83 -16.41 0.01 1.56
C ASN A 83 -15.66 1.34 1.36
N HIS A 84 -14.38 1.30 0.98
CA HIS A 84 -13.61 2.51 0.70
C HIS A 84 -13.82 2.95 -0.75
N ARG A 85 -13.80 4.27 -0.99
CA ARG A 85 -13.74 4.81 -2.37
C ARG A 85 -12.36 4.66 -3.00
N GLN A 86 -11.34 4.77 -2.17
CA GLN A 86 -9.94 4.89 -2.56
C GLN A 86 -9.09 4.11 -1.54
N ILE A 87 -8.14 3.34 -2.04
CA ILE A 87 -7.12 2.64 -1.28
C ILE A 87 -5.84 3.47 -1.40
N VAL A 88 -5.38 4.02 -0.27
CA VAL A 88 -4.14 4.79 -0.17
C VAL A 88 -3.23 4.10 0.82
N ILE A 89 -1.99 3.82 0.42
CA ILE A 89 -1.00 3.17 1.26
C ILE A 89 0.33 3.88 1.06
N GLY A 90 0.99 4.29 2.13
CA GLY A 90 2.25 5.02 2.01
C GLY A 90 2.10 6.38 1.33
N GLY A 91 0.91 7.00 1.38
CA GLY A 91 0.59 8.20 0.60
C GLY A 91 0.50 7.98 -0.92
N ARG A 92 0.54 6.72 -1.40
CA ARG A 92 0.36 6.34 -2.80
C ARG A 92 -1.07 5.88 -3.04
N ASP A 93 -1.69 6.39 -4.09
CA ASP A 93 -2.95 5.88 -4.58
C ASP A 93 -2.76 4.51 -5.20
N ILE A 94 -3.42 3.49 -4.64
CA ILE A 94 -3.34 2.12 -5.12
C ILE A 94 -4.50 1.80 -6.06
N ALA A 95 -5.71 2.13 -5.63
CA ALA A 95 -6.92 1.93 -6.41
C ALA A 95 -7.98 2.94 -6.02
N ILE A 96 -8.78 3.39 -6.98
CA ILE A 96 -9.89 4.32 -6.76
C ILE A 96 -11.08 3.98 -7.65
N ARG A 97 -12.29 4.04 -7.08
CA ARG A 97 -13.53 4.06 -7.86
C ARG A 97 -14.14 5.47 -7.84
N TRP A 98 -14.13 6.13 -9.00
CA TRP A 98 -14.66 7.48 -9.12
C TRP A 98 -16.17 7.55 -9.04
N GLU A 99 -16.85 6.56 -9.64
CA GLU A 99 -18.29 6.49 -9.82
C GLU A 99 -18.81 5.08 -9.54
N ARG A 100 -20.07 4.96 -9.09
CA ARG A 100 -20.67 3.68 -8.69
C ARG A 100 -20.45 2.56 -9.71
N ASP A 101 -20.75 2.84 -10.98
CA ASP A 101 -20.72 1.85 -12.08
C ASP A 101 -19.46 1.99 -12.95
N GLY A 102 -18.54 2.89 -12.58
CA GLY A 102 -17.27 3.07 -13.27
C GLY A 102 -16.27 1.99 -12.88
N LYS A 103 -15.35 1.64 -13.78
CA LYS A 103 -14.26 0.71 -13.48
C LYS A 103 -13.35 1.27 -12.39
N VAL A 104 -12.79 0.39 -11.56
CA VAL A 104 -11.73 0.74 -10.61
C VAL A 104 -10.49 1.12 -11.39
N LYS A 105 -9.97 2.32 -11.13
CA LYS A 105 -8.69 2.80 -11.68
C LYS A 105 -7.57 2.42 -10.72
N LEU A 106 -6.56 1.74 -11.22
CA LEU A 106 -5.34 1.43 -10.48
C LEU A 106 -4.39 2.63 -10.52
N GLY A 107 -3.60 2.78 -9.46
CA GLY A 107 -2.52 3.76 -9.42
C GLY A 107 -1.32 3.33 -10.24
N ASP A 108 -0.31 4.21 -10.30
CA ASP A 108 0.94 3.95 -11.02
C ASP A 108 1.63 2.71 -10.43
N ASP A 109 2.27 1.89 -11.28
CA ASP A 109 2.91 0.61 -10.95
C ASP A 109 2.10 -0.35 -10.06
N VAL A 110 0.77 -0.25 -10.12
CA VAL A 110 -0.15 -1.22 -9.52
C VAL A 110 -0.79 -2.04 -10.63
N VAL A 111 -0.70 -3.36 -10.52
CA VAL A 111 -1.31 -4.29 -11.47
C VAL A 111 -2.26 -5.25 -10.77
N LEU A 112 -3.33 -5.62 -11.46
CA LEU A 112 -4.21 -6.69 -11.00
C LEU A 112 -3.52 -8.03 -11.26
N HIS A 113 -3.12 -8.72 -10.19
CA HIS A 113 -2.44 -10.00 -10.27
C HIS A 113 -3.44 -11.15 -10.51
N SER A 114 -4.55 -11.16 -9.77
CA SER A 114 -5.61 -12.15 -9.89
C SER A 114 -6.94 -11.61 -9.38
N GLY A 115 -8.04 -12.33 -9.67
CA GLY A 115 -9.39 -11.93 -9.28
C GLY A 115 -9.95 -10.80 -10.14
N ARG A 116 -11.01 -10.15 -9.66
CA ARG A 116 -11.71 -9.07 -10.37
C ARG A 116 -12.40 -8.11 -9.41
N PHE A 117 -12.56 -6.87 -9.86
CA PHE A 117 -13.45 -5.92 -9.20
C PHE A 117 -14.88 -6.10 -9.70
N SER A 118 -15.85 -5.91 -8.81
CA SER A 118 -17.26 -5.83 -9.19
C SER A 118 -17.51 -4.72 -10.22
N SER A 119 -18.53 -4.91 -11.07
CA SER A 119 -18.92 -3.89 -12.06
C SER A 119 -19.51 -2.64 -11.42
N SER A 120 -20.01 -2.74 -10.18
CA SER A 120 -20.52 -1.61 -9.41
C SER A 120 -20.10 -1.67 -7.94
N GLY A 121 -20.11 -0.52 -7.26
CA GLY A 121 -19.84 -0.42 -5.82
C GLY A 121 -20.38 0.87 -5.20
N GLY A 122 -21.15 0.74 -4.13
CA GLY A 122 -21.71 1.86 -3.36
C GLY A 122 -22.92 2.51 -4.03
N SER A 123 -23.08 3.82 -3.85
CA SER A 123 -24.16 4.61 -4.46
C SER A 123 -23.60 5.68 -5.41
N ARG A 124 -24.46 6.34 -6.19
CA ARG A 124 -24.05 7.45 -7.07
C ARG A 124 -23.37 8.58 -6.29
N ALA A 125 -23.82 8.85 -5.06
CA ALA A 125 -23.26 9.89 -4.21
C ALA A 125 -22.03 9.42 -3.42
N ASN A 126 -21.98 8.13 -3.06
CA ASN A 126 -20.90 7.52 -2.30
C ASN A 126 -20.39 6.23 -2.99
N PRO A 127 -19.60 6.35 -4.08
CA PRO A 127 -18.98 5.20 -4.73
C PRO A 127 -17.97 4.50 -3.81
N CYS A 128 -17.86 3.17 -3.92
CA CYS A 128 -16.83 2.39 -3.23
C CYS A 128 -16.22 1.32 -4.14
N ILE A 129 -15.09 0.72 -3.75
CA ILE A 129 -14.45 -0.39 -4.48
C ILE A 129 -15.44 -1.53 -4.72
N GLY A 130 -16.32 -1.79 -3.73
CA GLY A 130 -17.31 -2.85 -3.77
C GLY A 130 -16.72 -4.21 -3.41
N ASP A 131 -17.58 -5.21 -3.30
CA ASP A 131 -17.15 -6.59 -3.06
C ASP A 131 -16.27 -7.09 -4.21
N ASN A 132 -15.19 -7.80 -3.90
CA ASN A 132 -14.19 -8.21 -4.87
C ASN A 132 -13.27 -9.31 -4.31
N ASP A 133 -12.68 -10.10 -5.21
CA ASP A 133 -11.62 -11.08 -4.93
C ASP A 133 -10.28 -10.63 -5.52
N ALA A 134 -10.14 -9.33 -5.82
CA ALA A 134 -8.98 -8.78 -6.51
C ALA A 134 -7.73 -8.78 -5.60
N VAL A 135 -6.66 -9.36 -6.12
CA VAL A 135 -5.32 -9.29 -5.54
C VAL A 135 -4.49 -8.34 -6.39
N LEU A 136 -3.97 -7.29 -5.75
CA LEU A 136 -3.15 -6.27 -6.40
C LEU A 136 -1.68 -6.52 -6.09
N GLU A 137 -0.85 -6.43 -7.13
CA GLU A 137 0.60 -6.37 -7.02
C GLU A 137 1.05 -4.92 -7.17
N ILE A 138 1.80 -4.42 -6.19
CA ILE A 138 2.31 -3.04 -6.17
C ILE A 138 3.82 -3.11 -6.23
N ARG A 139 4.41 -2.45 -7.22
CA ARG A 139 5.86 -2.43 -7.44
C ARG A 139 6.44 -1.13 -6.92
N GLY A 140 7.69 -1.20 -6.46
CA GLY A 140 8.40 -0.01 -5.99
C GLY A 140 7.78 0.59 -4.72
N MET A 141 7.35 -0.25 -3.79
CA MET A 141 6.92 0.18 -2.46
C MET A 141 8.10 0.08 -1.50
N LEU A 142 8.28 1.06 -0.61
CA LEU A 142 9.32 0.98 0.41
C LEU A 142 9.05 -0.19 1.36
N ARG A 143 10.06 -0.99 1.68
CA ARG A 143 9.95 -2.13 2.60
C ARG A 143 9.34 -1.72 3.93
N ALA A 144 9.78 -0.59 4.49
CA ALA A 144 9.24 -0.06 5.74
C ALA A 144 7.72 0.22 5.67
N VAL A 145 7.21 0.76 4.55
CA VAL A 145 5.76 0.96 4.35
C VAL A 145 5.05 -0.38 4.28
N ALA A 146 5.61 -1.35 3.56
CA ALA A 146 5.03 -2.67 3.40
C ALA A 146 4.89 -3.37 4.76
N GLU A 147 5.95 -3.38 5.56
CA GLU A 147 5.96 -3.99 6.89
C GLU A 147 5.01 -3.28 7.86
N ALA A 148 5.03 -1.94 7.88
CA ALA A 148 4.14 -1.14 8.74
C ALA A 148 2.65 -1.37 8.44
N ASN A 149 2.31 -1.67 7.19
CA ASN A 149 0.94 -1.97 6.76
C ASN A 149 0.62 -3.48 6.73
N GLY A 150 1.55 -4.33 7.19
CA GLY A 150 1.39 -5.79 7.22
C GLY A 150 1.19 -6.42 5.84
N LEU A 151 1.80 -5.83 4.80
CA LEU A 151 1.68 -6.28 3.43
C LEU A 151 2.61 -7.45 3.14
N ARG A 152 2.16 -8.36 2.27
CA ARG A 152 2.96 -9.52 1.87
C ARG A 152 4.01 -9.10 0.86
N ILE A 153 5.27 -9.10 1.27
CA ILE A 153 6.41 -8.84 0.40
C ILE A 153 6.66 -10.06 -0.50
N VAL A 154 6.69 -9.82 -1.80
CA VAL A 154 7.06 -10.80 -2.82
C VAL A 154 8.57 -10.76 -3.00
N ASP A 155 9.29 -11.30 -2.03
CA ASP A 155 10.72 -11.58 -2.21
C ASP A 155 10.90 -12.88 -3.02
N GLU A 156 12.05 -13.05 -3.71
CA GLU A 156 12.33 -14.25 -4.53
C GLU A 156 12.13 -15.56 -3.76
N ALA A 157 12.45 -15.56 -2.46
CA ALA A 157 12.23 -16.71 -1.58
C ALA A 157 10.73 -17.01 -1.40
N THR A 158 9.88 -15.99 -1.26
CA THR A 158 8.43 -16.12 -1.14
C THR A 158 7.82 -16.60 -2.45
N ALA A 159 8.26 -16.05 -3.59
CA ALA A 159 7.83 -16.51 -4.90
C ALA A 159 8.24 -17.96 -5.18
N ARG A 160 9.46 -18.36 -4.78
CA ARG A 160 9.94 -19.73 -4.87
C ARG A 160 9.15 -20.67 -3.96
N LYS A 161 8.79 -20.24 -2.75
CA LYS A 161 7.95 -21.00 -1.83
C LYS A 161 6.54 -21.22 -2.41
N ASP A 162 5.91 -20.16 -2.91
CA ASP A 162 4.57 -20.25 -3.52
C ASP A 162 4.57 -21.19 -4.74
N ALA A 163 5.63 -21.14 -5.57
CA ALA A 163 5.80 -22.06 -6.69
C ALA A 163 5.96 -23.52 -6.24
N LEU A 164 6.69 -23.77 -5.15
CA LEU A 164 6.85 -25.10 -4.57
C LEU A 164 5.54 -25.62 -3.96
N GLU A 165 4.77 -24.77 -3.29
CA GLU A 165 3.46 -25.13 -2.73
C GLU A 165 2.43 -25.45 -3.82
N ALA A 166 2.38 -24.65 -4.90
CA ALA A 166 1.52 -24.95 -6.05
C ALA A 166 1.91 -26.27 -6.73
N ARG A 167 3.22 -26.54 -6.90
CA ARG A 167 3.71 -27.80 -7.45
C ARG A 167 3.39 -28.98 -6.54
N LYS A 168 3.51 -28.81 -5.22
CA LYS A 168 3.12 -29.84 -4.24
C LYS A 168 1.64 -30.16 -4.34
N ALA A 169 0.78 -29.14 -4.42
CA ALA A 169 -0.66 -29.34 -4.54
C ALA A 169 -1.04 -30.10 -5.84
N ALA A 170 -0.41 -29.75 -6.97
CA ALA A 170 -0.61 -30.46 -8.23
C ALA A 170 -0.16 -31.93 -8.15
N LEU A 171 1.02 -32.20 -7.58
CA LEU A 171 1.53 -33.57 -7.41
C LEU A 171 0.64 -34.40 -6.48
N LEU A 172 0.12 -33.82 -5.39
CA LEU A 172 -0.80 -34.52 -4.50
C LEU A 172 -2.12 -34.87 -5.21
N ALA A 173 -2.64 -33.99 -6.07
CA ALA A 173 -3.82 -34.28 -6.87
C ALA A 173 -3.57 -35.40 -7.89
N GLU A 174 -2.36 -35.49 -8.43
CA GLU A 174 -1.97 -36.55 -9.35
C GLU A 174 -1.76 -37.89 -8.64
N ILE A 175 -1.11 -37.91 -7.47
CA ILE A 175 -1.00 -39.11 -6.62
C ILE A 175 -2.40 -39.63 -6.25
N ALA A 176 -3.33 -38.75 -5.88
CA ALA A 176 -4.70 -39.15 -5.55
C ALA A 176 -5.43 -39.82 -6.73
N LYS A 177 -5.12 -39.45 -7.99
CA LYS A 177 -5.64 -40.14 -9.17
C LYS A 177 -5.02 -41.53 -9.33
N ILE A 178 -3.70 -41.64 -9.17
CA ILE A 178 -2.98 -42.91 -9.26
C ILE A 178 -3.46 -43.89 -8.20
N ASP A 179 -3.65 -43.43 -6.96
CA ASP A 179 -4.17 -44.27 -5.87
C ASP A 179 -5.59 -44.76 -6.16
N ALA A 180 -6.43 -43.92 -6.78
CA ALA A 180 -7.78 -44.32 -7.19
C ALA A 180 -7.75 -45.38 -8.29
N GLU A 181 -6.84 -45.29 -9.26
CA GLU A 181 -6.64 -46.31 -10.30
C GLU A 181 -6.12 -47.62 -9.70
N LEU A 182 -5.13 -47.55 -8.79
CA LEU A 182 -4.60 -48.73 -8.10
C LEU A 182 -5.66 -49.45 -7.25
N ALA A 183 -6.59 -48.72 -6.62
CA ALA A 183 -7.68 -49.32 -5.85
C ALA A 183 -8.70 -50.09 -6.71
N THR A 184 -8.67 -49.92 -8.04
CA THR A 184 -9.55 -50.63 -8.99
C THR A 184 -8.91 -51.84 -9.66
N LEU A 185 -7.61 -52.08 -9.42
CA LEU A 185 -6.86 -53.26 -9.85
C LEU A 185 -6.90 -54.35 -8.78
#